data_AF-A0A2C5YRW7-F1
#
_entry.id   AF-A0A2C5YRW7-F1
#
_cell.length_a   1.000
_cell.length_b   1.000
_cell.length_c   1.000
_cell.angle_alpha   90.00
_cell.angle_beta   90.00
_cell.angle_gamma   90.00
#
_symmetry.space_group_name_H-M   'P 1'
#
loop_
_entity.id
_entity.type
_entity.pdbx_description
1 polymer ?
#
loop_
_entity_poly.entity_id
_entity_poly.type
_entity_poly.pdbx_seq_one_letter_code
_entity_poly.pdbx_strand_id
1 'polypeptide(L)'
;MAALQSSLDVKLFVRASYASAKARREARAGYVTIEGFWEDPPGYVEAVVWPNYVADHGWMFEGADVEGPYRKDALDSAGIRTLDDEKPDVDLAVTLEWMVDTILQELHEYA
;
A
#
# COMPACT_ATOMS: atom_id res chain seq x y z
N MET A 1 -8.57 -9.46 4.23
CA MET A 1 -7.11 -9.49 4.47
C MET A 1 -6.70 -10.25 5.73
N ALA A 2 -7.35 -10.06 6.89
CA ALA A 2 -6.93 -10.67 8.17
C ALA A 2 -6.67 -12.20 8.11
N ALA A 3 -7.53 -12.98 7.46
CA ALA A 3 -7.38 -14.43 7.37
C ALA A 3 -6.13 -14.91 6.61
N LEU A 4 -5.53 -14.06 5.78
CA LEU A 4 -4.33 -14.39 5.02
C LEU A 4 -3.04 -13.89 5.70
N GLN A 5 -3.14 -12.99 6.68
CA GLN A 5 -1.97 -12.36 7.29
C GLN A 5 -1.07 -13.37 8.01
N SER A 6 -1.61 -14.44 8.58
CA SER A 6 -0.81 -15.50 9.21
C SER A 6 -0.05 -16.38 8.23
N SER A 7 -0.40 -16.32 6.95
CA SER A 7 0.21 -17.13 5.88
C SER A 7 1.30 -16.38 5.12
N LEU A 8 1.61 -15.14 5.52
CA LEU A 8 2.64 -14.32 4.90
C LEU A 8 3.88 -14.30 5.81
N ASP A 9 4.99 -14.85 5.34
CA ASP A 9 6.27 -14.85 6.06
C ASP A 9 6.84 -13.44 6.19
N VAL A 10 6.71 -12.63 5.13
CA VAL A 10 7.13 -11.22 5.10
C VAL A 10 5.96 -10.34 4.68
N LYS A 11 5.70 -9.27 5.44
CA LYS A 11 4.67 -8.28 5.13
C LYS A 11 5.34 -6.94 4.88
N LEU A 12 5.40 -6.53 3.61
CA LEU A 12 5.92 -5.24 3.20
C LEU A 12 4.75 -4.32 2.83
N PHE A 13 4.73 -3.10 3.33
CA PHE A 13 3.75 -2.09 2.95
C PHE A 13 4.40 -0.94 2.18
N VAL A 14 3.89 -0.68 0.98
CA VAL A 14 4.38 0.36 0.06
C VAL A 14 3.28 1.39 -0.15
N ARG A 15 3.63 2.67 0.04
CA ARG A 15 2.66 3.78 0.05
C ARG A 15 2.84 4.71 -1.15
N ALA A 16 1.73 5.22 -1.66
CA ALA A 16 1.68 6.37 -2.57
C ALA A 16 0.77 7.46 -1.98
N SER A 17 1.00 8.72 -2.33
CA SER A 17 0.13 9.83 -1.90
C SER A 17 -1.22 9.75 -2.60
N TYR A 18 -2.23 10.40 -2.04
CA TYR A 18 -3.52 10.56 -2.71
C TYR A 18 -3.35 11.15 -4.11
N ALA A 19 -2.55 12.23 -4.23
CA ALA A 19 -2.31 12.92 -5.48
C ALA A 19 -1.70 12.00 -6.54
N SER A 20 -0.65 11.25 -6.18
CA SER A 20 0.02 10.30 -7.08
C SER A 20 -0.88 9.13 -7.44
N ALA A 21 -1.60 8.55 -6.47
CA ALA A 21 -2.52 7.43 -6.70
C ALA A 21 -3.67 7.84 -7.62
N LYS A 22 -4.29 9.00 -7.38
CA LYS A 22 -5.35 9.57 -8.22
C LYS A 22 -4.86 9.84 -9.63
N ALA A 23 -3.78 10.59 -9.80
CA ALA A 23 -3.24 10.91 -11.13
C ALA A 23 -2.93 9.65 -11.95
N ARG A 24 -2.31 8.64 -11.32
CA ARG A 24 -2.02 7.34 -11.97
C ARG A 24 -3.26 6.53 -12.29
N ARG A 25 -4.36 6.70 -11.55
CA ARG A 25 -5.62 5.96 -11.75
C ARG A 25 -6.44 6.62 -12.87
N GLU A 26 -6.58 7.93 -12.84
CA GLU A 26 -7.30 8.70 -13.86
C GLU A 26 -6.59 8.69 -15.22
N ALA A 27 -5.25 8.55 -15.25
CA ALA A 27 -4.50 8.41 -16.50
C ALA A 27 -4.64 7.01 -17.14
N ARG A 28 -5.31 6.05 -16.50
CA ARG A 28 -5.50 4.71 -17.08
C ARG A 28 -6.59 4.79 -18.13
N ALA A 29 -6.29 4.33 -19.34
CA ALA A 29 -7.27 4.28 -20.42
C ALA A 29 -8.52 3.44 -20.08
N GLY A 30 -8.41 2.50 -19.13
CA GLY A 30 -9.46 1.59 -18.71
C GLY A 30 -8.95 0.14 -18.61
N TYR A 31 -9.86 -0.80 -18.35
CA TYR A 31 -9.59 -2.22 -18.12
C TYR A 31 -10.40 -3.07 -19.09
N VAL A 32 -9.74 -4.04 -19.72
CA VAL A 32 -10.44 -5.10 -20.43
C VAL A 32 -10.90 -6.14 -19.40
N THR A 33 -12.21 -6.34 -19.32
CA THR A 33 -12.87 -7.29 -18.44
C THR A 33 -13.61 -8.35 -19.26
N ILE A 34 -14.07 -9.43 -18.64
CA ILE A 34 -14.89 -10.46 -19.29
C ILE A 34 -16.18 -9.86 -19.86
N GLU A 35 -16.71 -8.81 -19.22
CA GLU A 35 -17.95 -8.13 -19.58
C GLU A 35 -17.76 -6.98 -20.58
N GLY A 36 -16.51 -6.72 -21.01
CA GLY A 36 -16.16 -5.65 -21.94
C GLY A 36 -15.15 -4.67 -21.35
N PHE A 37 -15.22 -3.41 -21.77
CA PHE A 37 -14.27 -2.38 -21.35
C PHE A 37 -14.83 -1.60 -20.16
N TRP A 38 -14.08 -1.55 -19.07
CA TRP A 38 -14.38 -0.74 -17.89
C TRP A 38 -13.48 0.50 -17.86
N GLU A 39 -14.09 1.66 -17.86
CA GLU A 39 -13.43 2.93 -17.55
C GLU A 39 -14.00 3.45 -16.24
N ASP A 40 -13.15 4.02 -15.39
CA ASP A 40 -13.62 4.58 -14.13
C ASP A 40 -14.57 5.75 -14.40
N PRO A 41 -15.79 5.77 -13.83
CA PRO A 41 -16.69 6.89 -14.02
C PRO A 41 -16.12 8.17 -13.36
N PRO A 42 -16.58 9.36 -13.78
CA PRO A 42 -16.14 10.61 -13.17
C PRO A 42 -16.31 10.61 -11.64
N GLY A 43 -15.24 10.95 -10.90
CA GLY A 43 -15.22 11.00 -9.44
C GLY A 43 -15.11 9.65 -8.73
N TYR A 44 -14.86 8.55 -9.46
CA TYR A 44 -14.77 7.20 -8.89
C TYR A 44 -13.65 7.06 -7.84
N VAL A 45 -12.53 7.75 -8.03
CA VAL A 45 -11.40 7.69 -7.10
C VAL A 45 -11.81 8.24 -5.73
N GLU A 46 -12.47 9.39 -5.71
CA GLU A 46 -12.91 10.08 -4.50
C GLU A 46 -14.10 9.42 -3.86
N ALA A 47 -15.06 8.95 -4.66
CA ALA A 47 -16.30 8.38 -4.15
C ALA A 47 -16.11 6.94 -3.67
N VAL A 48 -15.18 6.18 -4.26
CA VAL A 48 -15.05 4.73 -4.04
C VAL A 48 -13.64 4.32 -3.69
N VAL A 49 -12.65 4.58 -4.54
CA VAL A 49 -11.31 3.96 -4.39
C VAL A 49 -10.62 4.43 -3.10
N TRP A 50 -10.50 5.74 -2.90
CA TRP A 50 -9.78 6.31 -1.77
C TRP A 50 -10.48 6.06 -0.43
N PRO A 51 -11.82 6.24 -0.29
CA PRO A 51 -12.50 5.91 0.95
C PRO A 51 -12.33 4.45 1.38
N ASN A 52 -12.34 3.50 0.43
CA ASN A 52 -12.09 2.09 0.75
C ASN A 52 -10.64 1.84 1.17
N TYR A 53 -9.67 2.50 0.52
CA TYR A 53 -8.27 2.44 0.96
C TYR A 53 -8.11 2.94 2.41
N VAL A 54 -8.73 4.08 2.75
CA VAL A 54 -8.73 4.64 4.11
C VAL A 54 -9.41 3.69 5.10
N ALA A 55 -10.56 3.10 4.73
CA ALA A 55 -11.27 2.16 5.60
C ALA A 55 -10.42 0.92 5.91
N ASP A 56 -9.71 0.37 4.93
CA ASP A 56 -8.92 -0.85 5.07
C ASP A 56 -7.55 -0.63 5.74
N HIS A 57 -6.97 0.57 5.62
CA HIS A 57 -5.59 0.84 6.05
C HIS A 57 -5.47 1.93 7.12
N GLY A 58 -6.53 2.67 7.44
CA GLY A 58 -6.48 3.78 8.40
C GLY A 58 -5.95 3.38 9.77
N TRP A 59 -6.15 2.12 10.19
CA TRP A 59 -5.59 1.58 11.43
C TRP A 59 -4.05 1.55 11.47
N MET A 60 -3.38 1.71 10.33
CA MET A 60 -1.91 1.77 10.24
C MET A 60 -1.35 3.16 10.54
N PHE A 61 -2.21 4.18 10.69
CA PHE A 61 -1.80 5.58 10.76
C PHE A 61 -2.39 6.30 11.96
N GLU A 62 -1.68 7.33 12.43
CA GLU A 62 -2.16 8.18 13.52
C GLU A 62 -3.44 8.91 13.13
N GLY A 63 -4.46 8.85 13.99
CA GLY A 63 -5.76 9.48 13.71
C GLY A 63 -6.49 8.94 12.47
N ALA A 64 -6.08 7.79 11.93
CA ALA A 64 -6.54 7.25 10.65
C ALA A 64 -6.23 8.13 9.42
N ASP A 65 -5.26 9.04 9.53
CA ASP A 65 -4.78 9.85 8.42
C ASP A 65 -3.76 9.06 7.58
N VAL A 66 -4.22 8.44 6.49
CA VAL A 66 -3.37 7.61 5.61
C VAL A 66 -2.27 8.37 4.87
N GLU A 67 -2.31 9.70 4.85
CA GLU A 67 -1.22 10.53 4.34
C GLU A 67 -0.25 10.97 5.44
N GLY A 68 -0.66 10.85 6.71
CA GLY A 68 0.09 11.17 7.91
C GLY A 68 1.10 10.09 8.34
N PRO A 69 1.65 10.20 9.56
CA PRO A 69 2.64 9.25 10.08
C PRO A 69 2.01 7.89 10.42
N TYR A 70 2.85 6.85 10.37
CA TYR A 70 2.46 5.52 10.78
C TYR A 70 2.29 5.42 12.29
N ARG A 71 1.33 4.59 12.71
CA ARG A 71 1.17 4.13 14.08
C ARG A 71 2.07 2.92 14.31
N LYS A 72 3.29 3.16 14.79
CA LYS A 72 4.38 2.16 14.84
C LYS A 72 4.02 0.91 15.65
N ASP A 73 3.37 1.06 16.80
CA ASP A 73 2.92 -0.06 17.63
C ASP A 73 1.95 -1.00 16.91
N ALA A 74 1.06 -0.46 16.07
CA ALA A 74 0.14 -1.26 15.28
C ALA A 74 0.83 -2.00 14.13
N LEU A 75 1.80 -1.37 13.47
CA LEU A 75 2.61 -2.02 12.44
C LEU A 75 3.46 -3.16 13.02
N ASP A 76 4.15 -2.90 14.12
CA ASP A 76 5.00 -3.86 14.83
C ASP A 76 4.16 -5.07 15.29
N SER A 77 3.00 -4.82 15.90
CA SER A 77 2.07 -5.88 16.33
C SER A 77 1.56 -6.73 15.17
N ALA A 78 1.41 -6.14 13.99
CA ALA A 78 1.00 -6.84 12.78
C ALA A 78 2.16 -7.50 12.02
N GLY A 79 3.42 -7.22 12.42
CA GLY A 79 4.63 -7.65 11.73
C GLY A 79 4.77 -7.04 10.33
N ILE A 80 4.27 -5.82 10.13
CA ILE A 80 4.33 -5.11 8.85
C ILE A 80 5.56 -4.22 8.82
N ARG A 81 6.40 -4.42 7.81
CA ARG A 81 7.59 -3.60 7.56
C ARG A 81 7.26 -2.51 6.54
N THR A 82 7.76 -1.31 6.79
CA THR A 82 7.65 -0.15 5.92
C THR A 82 9.04 0.40 5.62
N LEU A 83 9.21 0.96 4.43
CA LEU A 83 10.39 1.78 4.11
C LEU A 83 10.31 3.10 4.90
N ASP A 84 11.48 3.59 5.35
CA ASP A 84 11.70 4.67 6.32
C ASP A 84 10.70 5.85 6.37
N ASP A 85 10.63 6.42 7.58
CA ASP A 85 9.59 7.27 8.17
C ASP A 85 9.04 8.43 7.29
N GLU A 86 7.71 8.38 7.17
CA GLU A 86 6.74 9.45 6.90
C GLU A 86 6.32 9.72 5.46
N LYS A 87 7.20 9.72 4.46
CA LYS A 87 6.81 10.29 3.15
C LYS A 87 6.24 9.24 2.17
N PRO A 88 5.06 9.49 1.57
CA PRO A 88 4.61 8.72 0.43
C PRO A 88 5.53 8.99 -0.78
N ASP A 89 5.40 8.16 -1.82
CA ASP A 89 6.03 8.38 -3.12
C ASP A 89 7.57 8.35 -3.08
N VAL A 90 8.14 7.46 -2.26
CA VAL A 90 9.58 7.17 -2.29
C VAL A 90 10.00 6.69 -3.68
N ASP A 91 11.24 7.00 -4.07
CA ASP A 91 11.82 6.57 -5.33
C ASP A 91 11.70 5.05 -5.52
N LEU A 92 11.40 4.61 -6.75
CA LEU A 92 11.14 3.20 -7.04
C LEU A 92 12.40 2.34 -6.90
N ALA A 93 13.58 2.84 -7.29
CA ALA A 93 14.82 2.09 -7.16
C ALA A 93 15.16 1.87 -5.68
N VAL A 94 15.02 2.92 -4.87
CA VAL A 94 15.20 2.85 -3.41
C VAL A 94 14.18 1.89 -2.78
N THR A 95 12.92 1.96 -3.21
CA THR A 95 11.87 1.04 -2.72
C THR A 95 12.20 -0.39 -3.08
N LEU A 96 12.65 -0.65 -4.31
CA LEU A 96 12.99 -1.99 -4.77
C LEU A 96 14.19 -2.57 -4.00
N GLU A 97 15.25 -1.79 -3.83
CA GLU A 97 16.45 -2.19 -3.08
C GLU A 97 16.08 -2.61 -1.66
N TRP A 98 15.33 -1.78 -0.93
CA TRP A 98 14.84 -2.13 0.41
C TRP A 98 13.98 -3.39 0.44
N MET A 99 13.06 -3.57 -0.51
CA MET A 99 12.21 -4.77 -0.55
C MET A 99 13.07 -6.03 -0.74
N VAL A 100 14.02 -5.99 -1.66
CA VAL A 100 14.93 -7.11 -1.94
C VAL A 100 15.79 -7.42 -0.74
N ASP A 101 16.42 -6.40 -0.14
CA ASP A 101 17.26 -6.57 1.05
C ASP A 101 16.47 -7.15 2.23
N THR A 102 15.24 -6.68 2.43
CA THR A 102 14.34 -7.18 3.49
C THR A 102 14.02 -8.66 3.28
N ILE A 103 13.74 -9.08 2.04
CA ILE A 103 13.45 -10.48 1.72
C ILE A 103 14.70 -11.35 1.89
N LEU A 104 15.87 -10.89 1.42
CA LEU A 104 17.12 -11.64 1.55
C LEU A 104 17.54 -11.80 3.01
N GLN A 105 17.34 -10.77 3.84
CA GLN A 105 17.59 -10.85 5.27
C GLN A 105 16.70 -11.91 5.93
N GLU A 106 15.40 -11.92 5.62
CA GLU A 106 14.48 -12.92 6.15
C GLU A 106 14.88 -14.34 5.71
N LEU A 107 15.24 -14.53 4.44
CA LEU A 107 15.66 -15.84 3.93
C LEU A 107 16.89 -16.40 4.65
N HIS A 108 17.82 -15.54 5.08
CA HIS A 108 18.99 -15.98 5.84
C HIS A 108 18.64 -16.52 7.23
N GLU A 109 17.49 -16.20 7.80
CA GLU A 109 17.04 -16.76 9.09
C GLU A 109 16.63 -18.24 8.98
N TYR A 110 16.39 -18.72 7.75
CA TYR A 110 16.00 -20.11 7.45
C TYR A 110 17.14 -20.96 6.85
N ALA A 111 18.35 -20.40 6.70
CA ALA A 111 19.53 -21.07 6.15
C ALA A 111 20.42 -21.69 7.25
#